data_AF-A0AAJ5VVL4-F1
#
_entry.id   AF-A0AAJ5VVL4-F1
#
_cell.length_a   1.000
_cell.length_b   1.000
_cell.length_c   1.000
_cell.angle_alpha   90.00
_cell.angle_beta   90.00
_cell.angle_gamma   90.00
#
_symmetry.space_group_name_H-M   'P 1'
#
loop_
_entity.id
_entity.type
_entity.pdbx_description
1 polymer ?
#
loop_
_entity_poly.entity_id
_entity_poly.type
_entity_poly.pdbx_seq_one_letter_code
_entity_poly.pdbx_strand_id
1 'polypeptide(L)'
;MVAYGHKNFELNASIAIRDVYRLFLVFSGDQQLFELAPTPDDPLRLMRDSHFADEIIHLLVGTAVANRVHAEHMNPLRNDPSEPMHQPITLRCGSLQPDVLNSGQEIPLTFEQACNKIIHAMHIVPDCGNPAENPLTSEVKLRGHLGKSAWSAHLNIPQYVRASILNFRDRM
;
A
#
# COMPACT_ATOMS: atom_id res chain seq x y z
N MET A 1 16.20 3.49 33.56
CA MET A 1 15.43 2.52 32.75
C MET A 1 13.96 2.90 32.91
N VAL A 2 13.46 3.79 32.04
CA VAL A 2 12.08 4.31 32.13
C VAL A 2 11.27 3.59 31.06
N ALA A 3 10.33 2.75 31.51
CA ALA A 3 9.37 2.09 30.64
C ALA A 3 8.39 3.15 30.09
N TYR A 4 8.66 3.66 28.90
CA TYR A 4 7.66 4.36 28.11
C TYR A 4 6.89 3.32 27.30
N GLY A 5 5.62 3.13 27.66
CA GLY A 5 4.74 2.20 26.97
C GLY A 5 3.55 1.86 27.85
N HIS A 6 2.60 2.79 27.97
CA HIS A 6 1.27 2.44 28.43
C HIS A 6 0.72 1.39 27.44
N LYS A 7 0.70 0.13 27.89
CA LYS A 7 0.00 -0.98 27.25
C LYS A 7 -1.37 -0.49 26.75
N ASN A 8 -1.61 -0.56 25.43
CA ASN A 8 -2.91 -0.83 24.81
C ASN A 8 -2.70 -0.95 23.28
N PHE A 9 -2.72 -2.19 22.80
CA PHE A 9 -2.50 -2.65 21.40
C PHE A 9 -1.04 -2.60 20.90
N GLU A 10 -0.28 -3.68 21.15
CA GLU A 10 0.92 -3.96 20.35
C GLU A 10 0.47 -4.44 18.98
N LEU A 11 0.78 -3.65 17.94
CA LEU A 11 0.56 -4.08 16.57
C LEU A 11 1.35 -5.37 16.31
N ASN A 12 0.64 -6.46 16.05
CA ASN A 12 1.29 -7.72 15.74
C ASN A 12 1.85 -7.68 14.31
N ALA A 13 3.17 -7.52 14.19
CA ALA A 13 3.87 -7.46 12.92
C ALA A 13 3.62 -8.71 12.04
N SER A 14 3.39 -9.89 12.63
CA SER A 14 3.10 -11.10 11.85
C SER A 14 1.75 -11.03 11.15
N ILE A 15 0.75 -10.38 11.77
CA ILE A 15 -0.56 -10.14 11.16
C ILE A 15 -0.41 -9.15 10.01
N ALA A 16 0.30 -8.04 10.24
CA ALA A 16 0.51 -7.03 9.20
C ALA A 16 1.28 -7.59 7.99
N ILE A 17 2.34 -8.38 8.22
CA ILE A 17 3.10 -9.02 7.14
C ILE A 17 2.22 -10.02 6.37
N ARG A 18 1.34 -10.77 7.05
CA ARG A 18 0.40 -11.68 6.38
C ARG A 18 -0.55 -10.92 5.47
N ASP A 19 -1.06 -9.77 5.88
CA ASP A 19 -1.97 -8.98 5.05
C ASP A 19 -1.23 -8.29 3.89
N VAL A 20 0.04 -7.88 4.10
CA VAL A 20 0.94 -7.44 3.00
C VAL A 20 1.18 -8.57 1.99
N TYR A 21 1.36 -9.81 2.46
CA TYR A 21 1.50 -10.98 1.59
C TYR A 21 0.22 -11.25 0.79
N ARG A 22 -0.96 -11.21 1.43
CA ARG A 22 -2.25 -11.36 0.75
C ARG A 22 -2.45 -10.29 -0.32
N LEU A 23 -2.12 -9.04 -0.01
CA LEU A 23 -2.16 -7.95 -0.98
C LEU A 23 -1.30 -8.27 -2.21
N PHE A 24 -0.06 -8.70 -1.99
CA PHE A 24 0.84 -9.07 -3.08
C PHE A 24 0.29 -10.22 -3.93
N LEU A 25 -0.31 -11.24 -3.30
CA LEU A 25 -0.90 -12.36 -4.02
C LEU A 25 -2.09 -11.96 -4.89
N VAL A 26 -2.97 -11.07 -4.42
CA VAL A 26 -4.12 -10.60 -5.21
C VAL A 26 -3.65 -10.01 -6.53
N PHE A 27 -2.64 -9.14 -6.50
CA PHE A 27 -2.08 -8.55 -7.71
C PHE A 27 -1.27 -9.54 -8.56
N SER A 28 -0.50 -10.42 -7.93
CA SER A 28 0.39 -11.34 -8.63
C SER A 28 -0.33 -12.53 -9.27
N GLY A 29 -1.50 -12.91 -8.73
CA GLY A 29 -2.28 -14.07 -9.15
C GLY A 29 -3.40 -13.77 -10.15
N ASP A 30 -3.77 -12.50 -10.35
CA ASP A 30 -4.93 -12.13 -11.16
C ASP A 30 -4.74 -12.52 -12.63
N GLN A 31 -3.53 -12.39 -13.16
CA GLN A 31 -3.23 -12.83 -14.53
C GLN A 31 -3.46 -14.34 -14.70
N GLN A 32 -2.99 -15.16 -13.77
CA GLN A 32 -3.18 -16.62 -13.87
C GLN A 32 -4.66 -16.99 -13.73
N LEU A 33 -5.44 -16.23 -12.95
CA LEU A 33 -6.90 -16.41 -12.89
C LEU A 33 -7.52 -16.15 -14.26
N PHE A 34 -7.12 -15.07 -14.95
CA PHE A 34 -7.59 -14.77 -16.32
C PHE A 34 -7.22 -15.85 -17.34
N GLU A 35 -6.03 -16.44 -17.21
CA GLU A 35 -5.58 -17.53 -18.08
C GLU A 35 -6.36 -18.83 -17.84
N LEU A 36 -6.74 -19.11 -16.58
CA LEU A 36 -7.52 -20.30 -16.21
C LEU A 36 -9.01 -20.18 -16.53
N ALA A 37 -9.55 -18.97 -16.47
CA ALA A 37 -10.97 -18.66 -16.68
C ALA A 37 -11.12 -17.69 -17.86
N PRO A 38 -10.93 -18.12 -19.12
CA PRO A 38 -10.89 -17.22 -20.27
C PRO A 38 -12.26 -16.65 -20.64
N THR A 39 -13.38 -17.25 -20.19
CA THR A 39 -14.72 -16.76 -20.51
C THR A 39 -15.26 -15.86 -19.39
N PRO A 40 -15.96 -14.75 -19.70
CA PRO A 40 -16.49 -13.83 -18.69
C PRO A 40 -17.55 -14.43 -17.75
N ASP A 41 -18.23 -15.48 -18.19
CA ASP A 41 -19.25 -16.21 -17.45
C ASP A 41 -18.68 -17.35 -16.58
N ASP A 42 -17.36 -17.58 -16.63
CA ASP A 42 -16.70 -18.58 -15.78
C ASP A 42 -16.91 -18.25 -14.30
N PRO A 43 -17.28 -19.23 -13.45
CA PRO A 43 -17.49 -19.01 -12.02
C PRO A 43 -16.31 -18.35 -11.29
N LEU A 44 -15.07 -18.59 -11.71
CA LEU A 44 -13.88 -17.96 -11.13
C LEU A 44 -13.78 -16.48 -11.50
N ARG A 45 -14.16 -16.10 -12.73
CA ARG A 45 -14.24 -14.68 -13.13
C ARG A 45 -15.34 -13.96 -12.35
N LEU A 46 -16.52 -14.55 -12.25
CA LEU A 46 -17.65 -13.95 -11.53
C LEU A 46 -17.33 -13.75 -10.04
N MET A 47 -16.66 -14.73 -9.41
CA MET A 47 -16.18 -14.61 -8.04
C MET A 47 -15.15 -13.48 -7.91
N ARG A 48 -14.16 -13.43 -8.82
CA ARG A 48 -13.15 -12.37 -8.83
C ARG A 48 -13.80 -11.00 -8.95
N ASP A 49 -14.65 -10.79 -9.95
CA ASP A 49 -15.28 -9.49 -10.24
C ASP A 49 -16.18 -8.97 -9.11
N SER A 50 -16.79 -9.89 -8.35
CA SER A 50 -17.65 -9.55 -7.21
C SER A 50 -16.87 -9.10 -5.96
N HIS A 51 -15.57 -9.38 -5.86
CA HIS A 51 -14.82 -9.22 -4.61
C HIS A 51 -13.50 -8.46 -4.74
N PHE A 52 -12.88 -8.43 -5.93
CA PHE A 52 -11.49 -7.99 -6.07
C PHE A 52 -11.27 -6.53 -5.65
N ALA A 53 -12.17 -5.62 -6.02
CA ALA A 53 -12.03 -4.19 -5.70
C ALA A 53 -12.09 -3.95 -4.19
N ASP A 54 -13.08 -4.55 -3.52
CA ASP A 54 -13.28 -4.42 -2.08
C ASP A 54 -12.12 -5.05 -1.29
N GLU A 55 -11.63 -6.22 -1.72
CA GLU A 55 -10.50 -6.90 -1.08
C GLU A 55 -9.20 -6.07 -1.23
N ILE A 56 -8.93 -5.52 -2.43
CA ILE A 56 -7.77 -4.66 -2.64
C ILE A 56 -7.84 -3.41 -1.77
N ILE A 57 -9.01 -2.76 -1.69
CA ILE A 57 -9.21 -1.58 -0.85
C ILE A 57 -9.00 -1.93 0.62
N HIS A 58 -9.62 -3.03 1.10
CA HIS A 58 -9.49 -3.50 2.47
C HIS A 58 -8.03 -3.76 2.85
N LEU A 59 -7.30 -4.51 2.02
CA LEU A 59 -5.90 -4.86 2.25
C LEU A 59 -4.98 -3.64 2.15
N LEU A 60 -5.17 -2.75 1.17
CA LEU A 60 -4.37 -1.53 1.02
C LEU A 60 -4.51 -0.63 2.23
N VAL A 61 -5.74 -0.31 2.63
CA VAL A 61 -5.99 0.57 3.78
C VAL A 61 -5.49 -0.07 5.06
N GLY A 62 -5.80 -1.35 5.30
CA GLY A 62 -5.36 -2.07 6.49
C GLY A 62 -3.84 -2.11 6.64
N THR A 63 -3.13 -2.46 5.56
CA THR A 63 -1.66 -2.48 5.57
C THR A 63 -1.06 -1.08 5.69
N ALA A 64 -1.67 -0.04 5.09
CA ALA A 64 -1.17 1.33 5.20
C ALA A 64 -1.28 1.87 6.62
N VAL A 65 -2.41 1.60 7.30
CA VAL A 65 -2.59 1.94 8.72
C VAL A 65 -1.58 1.20 9.58
N ALA A 66 -1.44 -0.12 9.41
CA ALA A 66 -0.48 -0.91 10.17
C ALA A 66 0.95 -0.38 9.99
N ASN A 67 1.36 -0.11 8.75
CA ASN A 67 2.68 0.42 8.43
C ASN A 67 2.92 1.78 9.07
N ARG A 68 1.95 2.70 8.99
CA ARG A 68 2.05 4.04 9.57
C ARG A 68 2.17 3.97 11.08
N VAL A 69 1.29 3.22 11.74
CA VAL A 69 1.32 3.01 13.20
C VAL A 69 2.68 2.43 13.61
N HIS A 70 3.17 1.40 12.92
CA HIS A 70 4.46 0.81 13.24
C HIS A 70 5.62 1.80 13.05
N ALA A 71 5.60 2.58 11.95
CA ALA A 71 6.63 3.57 11.68
C ALA A 71 6.67 4.66 12.76
N GLU A 72 5.51 5.11 13.26
CA GLU A 72 5.41 6.07 14.37
C GLU A 72 6.00 5.48 15.67
N HIS A 73 5.71 4.21 15.98
CA HIS A 73 6.26 3.52 17.14
C HIS A 73 7.78 3.31 17.05
N MET A 74 8.29 3.00 15.86
CA MET A 74 9.72 2.76 15.63
C MET A 74 10.51 4.06 15.40
N ASN A 75 9.84 5.22 15.27
CA ASN A 75 10.47 6.49 14.95
C ASN A 75 11.60 6.90 15.93
N PRO A 76 11.47 6.70 17.26
CA PRO A 76 12.57 7.02 18.18
C PRO A 76 13.82 6.18 17.90
N LEU A 77 13.66 4.87 17.69
CA LEU A 77 14.76 3.95 17.38
C LEU A 77 15.38 4.28 16.02
N ARG A 78 14.57 4.64 15.03
CA ARG A 78 15.04 4.93 13.66
C ARG A 78 15.83 6.20 13.51
N ASN A 79 15.66 7.13 14.44
CA ASN A 79 16.40 8.38 14.46
C ASN A 79 17.58 8.34 15.45
N ASP A 80 17.77 7.24 16.19
CA ASP A 80 18.87 7.07 17.12
C ASP A 80 20.12 6.60 16.35
N PRO A 81 21.22 7.40 16.29
CA PRO A 81 22.46 6.99 15.63
C PRO A 81 23.12 5.76 16.25
N SER A 82 22.74 5.38 17.48
CA SER A 82 23.24 4.21 18.19
C SER A 82 22.50 2.90 17.84
N GLU A 83 21.41 2.97 17.07
CA GLU A 83 20.56 1.83 16.68
C GLU A 83 20.68 1.52 15.16
N PRO A 84 21.80 0.93 14.69
CA PRO A 84 22.03 0.72 13.26
C PRO A 84 21.05 -0.29 12.61
N MET A 85 20.38 -1.12 13.43
CA MET A 85 19.44 -2.14 12.98
C MET A 85 18.09 -1.56 12.54
N HIS A 86 17.76 -0.35 12.99
CA HIS A 86 16.50 0.32 12.70
C HIS A 86 16.77 1.55 11.85
N GLN A 87 16.83 1.39 10.52
CA GLN A 87 17.01 2.53 9.62
C GLN A 87 15.67 3.05 9.07
N PRO A 88 15.54 4.36 8.79
CA PRO A 88 14.39 4.91 8.09
C PRO A 88 14.17 4.25 6.72
N ILE A 89 12.91 4.05 6.35
CA ILE A 89 12.53 3.46 5.06
C ILE A 89 12.54 4.55 3.99
N THR A 90 13.53 4.53 3.10
CA THR A 90 13.73 5.54 2.04
C THR A 90 13.22 5.12 0.66
N LEU A 91 12.51 3.97 0.58
CA LEU A 91 12.00 3.45 -0.68
C LEU A 91 10.92 4.35 -1.30
N ARG A 92 10.93 4.40 -2.63
CA ARG A 92 9.94 5.08 -3.45
C ARG A 92 8.91 4.05 -3.91
N CYS A 93 7.64 4.35 -3.66
CA CYS A 93 6.51 3.46 -3.94
C CYS A 93 5.71 3.90 -5.17
N GLY A 94 6.28 4.74 -6.04
CA GLY A 94 5.65 5.25 -7.25
C GLY A 94 5.81 6.76 -7.38
N SER A 95 4.74 7.44 -7.79
CA SER A 95 4.76 8.87 -8.08
C SER A 95 3.54 9.61 -7.50
N LEU A 96 3.73 10.91 -7.26
CA LEU A 96 2.74 11.80 -6.67
C LEU A 96 2.70 13.10 -7.46
N GLN A 97 1.51 13.51 -7.85
CA GLN A 97 1.18 14.85 -8.28
C GLN A 97 0.45 15.56 -7.13
N PRO A 98 1.12 16.48 -6.40
CA PRO A 98 0.55 17.10 -5.20
C PRO A 98 -0.60 18.06 -5.48
N ASP A 99 -0.59 18.71 -6.65
CA ASP A 99 -1.66 19.60 -7.09
C ASP A 99 -1.91 19.35 -8.59
N VAL A 100 -2.99 18.65 -8.90
CA VAL A 100 -3.33 18.23 -10.28
C VAL A 100 -3.65 19.43 -11.19
N LEU A 101 -4.12 20.54 -10.61
CA LEU A 101 -4.56 21.70 -11.38
C LEU A 101 -3.45 22.74 -11.57
N ASN A 102 -2.63 22.94 -10.54
CA ASN A 102 -1.65 24.04 -10.51
C ASN A 102 -0.21 23.59 -10.68
N SER A 103 0.07 22.28 -10.57
CA SER A 103 1.41 21.73 -10.71
C SER A 103 1.41 20.58 -11.72
N GLY A 104 2.09 20.77 -12.85
CA GLY A 104 2.45 19.68 -13.75
C GLY A 104 3.58 18.80 -13.21
N GLN A 105 4.13 19.11 -12.03
CA GLN A 105 5.29 18.42 -11.49
C GLN A 105 4.87 17.16 -10.74
N GLU A 106 5.29 16.03 -11.31
CA GLU A 106 5.26 14.74 -10.66
C GLU A 106 6.54 14.56 -9.82
N ILE A 107 6.36 14.19 -8.55
CA ILE A 107 7.45 13.92 -7.62
C ILE A 107 7.43 12.43 -7.21
N PRO A 108 8.57 11.86 -6.78
CA PRO A 108 8.58 10.51 -6.25
C PRO A 108 7.67 10.37 -5.02
N LEU A 109 6.83 9.33 -5.01
CA LEU A 109 6.01 8.98 -3.85
C LEU A 109 6.87 8.17 -2.88
N THR A 110 7.26 8.77 -1.76
CA THR A 110 7.97 8.05 -0.69
C THR A 110 7.04 7.06 0.02
N PHE A 111 7.60 6.08 0.73
CA PHE A 111 6.81 5.11 1.50
C PHE A 111 5.88 5.76 2.53
N GLU A 112 6.37 6.74 3.29
CA GLU A 112 5.52 7.48 4.26
C GLU A 112 4.37 8.19 3.56
N GLN A 113 4.65 8.88 2.44
CA GLN A 113 3.61 9.50 1.64
C GLN A 113 2.64 8.47 1.07
N ALA A 114 3.10 7.30 0.64
CA ALA A 114 2.25 6.23 0.13
C ALA A 114 1.23 5.79 1.18
N CYS A 115 1.68 5.47 2.40
CA CYS A 115 0.77 5.14 3.51
C CYS A 115 -0.24 6.25 3.76
N ASN A 116 0.21 7.51 3.81
CA ASN A 116 -0.66 8.65 4.04
C ASN A 116 -1.68 8.85 2.91
N LYS A 117 -1.27 8.71 1.66
CA LYS A 117 -2.16 8.86 0.50
C LYS A 117 -3.16 7.71 0.40
N ILE A 118 -2.79 6.48 0.76
CA ILE A 118 -3.74 5.36 0.82
C ILE A 118 -4.81 5.64 1.89
N ILE A 119 -4.41 6.02 3.10
CA ILE A 119 -5.33 6.27 4.22
C ILE A 119 -6.32 7.41 3.93
N HIS A 120 -5.86 8.45 3.22
CA HIS A 120 -6.65 9.64 2.92
C HIS A 120 -7.21 9.68 1.50
N ALA A 121 -7.12 8.59 0.74
CA ALA A 121 -7.69 8.53 -0.60
C ALA A 121 -9.21 8.60 -0.53
N MET A 122 -9.80 9.43 -1.39
CA MET A 122 -11.23 9.41 -1.69
C MET A 122 -11.56 8.37 -2.76
N HIS A 123 -10.61 8.13 -3.66
CA HIS A 123 -10.70 7.10 -4.69
C HIS A 123 -9.43 6.27 -4.72
N ILE A 124 -9.61 4.96 -4.65
CA ILE A 124 -8.56 3.96 -4.83
C ILE A 124 -9.00 3.13 -6.03
N VAL A 125 -8.25 3.22 -7.13
CA VAL A 125 -8.60 2.58 -8.40
C VAL A 125 -7.46 1.66 -8.82
N PRO A 126 -7.61 0.34 -8.67
CA PRO A 126 -6.66 -0.62 -9.23
C PRO A 126 -6.61 -0.46 -10.75
N ASP A 127 -5.41 -0.35 -11.32
CA ASP A 127 -5.28 -0.12 -12.75
C ASP A 127 -5.37 -1.45 -13.51
N CYS A 128 -6.42 -1.58 -14.30
CA CYS A 128 -6.67 -2.71 -15.20
C CYS A 128 -7.40 -2.26 -16.49
N GLY A 129 -7.51 -0.95 -16.75
CA GLY A 129 -8.38 -0.46 -17.82
C GLY A 129 -9.83 -0.95 -17.65
N ASN A 130 -10.25 -1.91 -18.49
CA ASN A 130 -11.53 -2.61 -18.33
C ASN A 130 -11.33 -3.89 -17.47
N PRO A 131 -11.84 -3.93 -16.21
CA PRO A 131 -11.64 -5.06 -15.32
C PRO A 131 -12.26 -6.36 -15.80
N ALA A 132 -13.27 -6.31 -16.68
CA ALA A 132 -13.93 -7.48 -17.24
C ALA A 132 -13.10 -8.13 -18.37
N GLU A 133 -12.18 -7.38 -18.98
CA GLU A 133 -11.42 -7.80 -20.15
C GLU A 133 -9.95 -8.01 -19.85
N ASN A 134 -9.41 -7.31 -18.85
CA ASN A 134 -7.98 -7.29 -18.58
C ASN A 134 -7.67 -7.66 -17.13
N PRO A 135 -6.55 -8.37 -16.89
CA PRO A 135 -6.04 -8.59 -15.56
C PRO A 135 -5.54 -7.28 -14.94
N LEU A 136 -5.40 -7.30 -13.62
CA LEU A 136 -4.76 -6.23 -12.85
C LEU A 136 -3.33 -6.00 -13.32
N THR A 137 -3.00 -4.73 -13.50
CA THR A 137 -1.60 -4.31 -13.48
C THR A 137 -1.11 -4.26 -12.02
N SER A 138 0.19 -4.14 -11.83
CA SER A 138 0.79 -3.95 -10.49
C SER A 138 0.67 -2.51 -9.95
N GLU A 139 -0.25 -1.71 -10.47
CA GLU A 139 -0.40 -0.29 -10.15
C GLU A 139 -1.79 0.05 -9.62
N VAL A 140 -1.83 1.04 -8.74
CA VAL A 140 -3.07 1.58 -8.17
C VAL A 140 -3.03 3.09 -8.22
N LYS A 141 -4.09 3.68 -8.78
CA LYS A 141 -4.26 5.13 -8.80
C LYS A 141 -5.02 5.58 -7.56
N LEU A 142 -4.41 6.49 -6.80
CA LEU A 142 -4.97 7.09 -5.60
C LEU A 142 -5.34 8.55 -5.92
N ARG A 143 -6.50 9.01 -5.46
CA ARG A 143 -6.91 10.41 -5.59
C ARG A 143 -7.55 10.90 -4.31
N GLY A 144 -7.35 12.17 -4.00
CA GLY A 144 -7.99 12.82 -2.88
C GLY A 144 -7.69 14.31 -2.86
N HIS A 145 -7.98 14.95 -1.73
CA HIS A 145 -7.77 16.37 -1.53
C HIS A 145 -6.88 16.63 -0.31
N LEU A 146 -6.17 17.76 -0.33
CA LEU A 146 -5.51 18.34 0.83
C LEU A 146 -5.87 19.84 0.85
N GLY A 147 -6.79 20.22 1.75
CA GLY A 147 -7.39 21.55 1.71
C GLY A 147 -8.14 21.76 0.40
N LYS A 148 -7.70 22.75 -0.39
CA LYS A 148 -8.30 23.09 -1.70
C LYS A 148 -7.62 22.44 -2.90
N SER A 149 -6.47 21.78 -2.70
CA SER A 149 -5.71 21.16 -3.79
C SER A 149 -6.06 19.69 -3.93
N ALA A 150 -6.43 19.29 -5.16
CA ALA A 150 -6.61 17.90 -5.54
C ALA A 150 -5.24 17.26 -5.82
N TRP A 151 -5.00 16.07 -5.30
CA TRP A 151 -3.78 15.30 -5.55
C TRP A 151 -4.10 13.97 -6.23
N SER A 152 -3.14 13.47 -7.01
CA SER A 152 -3.19 12.15 -7.65
C SER A 152 -1.86 11.43 -7.41
N ALA A 153 -1.89 10.15 -7.10
CA ALA A 153 -0.70 9.34 -6.95
C ALA A 153 -0.83 8.02 -7.72
N HIS A 154 0.27 7.57 -8.30
CA HIS A 154 0.41 6.23 -8.87
C HIS A 154 1.24 5.40 -7.90
N LEU A 155 0.61 4.38 -7.32
CA LEU A 155 1.22 3.46 -6.37
C LEU A 155 1.69 2.22 -7.11
N ASN A 156 2.98 1.90 -6.99
CA ASN A 156 3.55 0.64 -7.45
C ASN A 156 3.48 -0.40 -6.32
N ILE A 157 2.62 -1.41 -6.48
CA ILE A 157 2.35 -2.41 -5.44
C ILE A 157 3.60 -3.20 -5.05
N PRO A 158 4.42 -3.74 -5.97
CA PRO A 158 5.66 -4.41 -5.60
C PRO A 158 6.61 -3.57 -4.75
N GLN A 159 6.78 -2.28 -5.06
CA GLN A 159 7.64 -1.40 -4.25
C GLN A 159 7.03 -1.10 -2.88
N TYR A 160 5.71 -0.87 -2.81
CA TYR A 160 5.01 -0.70 -1.55
C TYR A 160 5.11 -1.94 -0.65
N VAL A 161 4.97 -3.14 -1.21
CA VAL A 161 5.13 -4.42 -0.50
C VAL A 161 6.55 -4.57 0.03
N ARG A 162 7.58 -4.30 -0.78
CA ARG A 162 8.98 -4.34 -0.32
C ARG A 162 9.22 -3.36 0.82
N ALA A 163 8.74 -2.12 0.69
CA ALA A 163 8.87 -1.11 1.74
C ALA A 163 8.16 -1.50 3.04
N SER A 164 6.97 -2.10 2.92
CA SER A 164 6.22 -2.62 4.07
C SER A 164 6.97 -3.75 4.78
N ILE A 165 7.54 -4.70 4.03
CA ILE A 165 8.34 -5.80 4.63
C ILE A 165 9.56 -5.24 5.35
N LEU A 166 10.26 -4.26 4.77
CA LEU A 166 11.38 -3.60 5.44
C LEU A 166 10.95 -2.79 6.67
N ASN A 167 9.74 -2.23 6.64
CA ASN A 167 9.19 -1.49 7.77
C ASN A 167 8.99 -2.40 8.99
N PHE A 168 8.57 -3.65 8.78
CA PHE A 168 8.31 -4.63 9.86
C PHE A 168 9.45 -5.59 10.16
N ARG A 169 10.54 -5.59 9.37
CA ARG A 169 11.71 -6.42 9.62
C ARG A 169 12.78 -5.62 10.35
N ASP A 170 13.30 -6.21 11.42
CA ASP A 170 14.59 -5.82 11.99
C ASP A 170 15.69 -6.22 11.01
N ARG A 171 16.62 -5.31 10.71
CA ARG A 171 17.82 -5.67 9.94
C ARG A 171 18.77 -6.38 10.89
N MET A 172 18.79 -7.72 10.85
CA MET A 172 19.88 -8.52 11.44
C MET A 172 21.21 -8.19 10.77
#